data_AF-A0A659ZZF2-F1
#
_entry.id   AF-A0A659ZZF2-F1
#
_cell.length_a   1.000
_cell.length_b   1.000
_cell.length_c   1.000
_cell.angle_alpha   90.00
_cell.angle_beta   90.00
_cell.angle_gamma   90.00
#
_symmetry.space_group_name_H-M   'P 1'
#
loop_
_entity.id
_entity.type
_entity.pdbx_description
1 polymer ?
#
loop_
_entity_poly.entity_id
_entity_poly.type
_entity_poly.pdbx_seq_one_letter_code
_entity_poly.pdbx_strand_id
1 'polypeptide(L)'
;MENLYLIKDLGALAGRDYRAKEIQNLQRIEQFALGLTTEFKLHQKAKTMQHFAEQIYYNGRSQAAVNKSLQSQINALVVAPRNNSANEIVQARVNVNGETFDTLKEHLDDWETKTQINKEETIRELNKTKQEILDIEYRFEPDKQEFLFVTELAPLTNAVMQSFWFDNRTGIVYMTQARNNGYMLSRLRPNGQFIDSSLIVGGGHGTHNGYRYIDDELWIYSFILNGNNENTLVRFKYTPNVEISYGKYGMQDVFTGHPEKPYITPVINEKENKILYRIERPRSQWELENSMNYIEIRSLDDVDKNIDKVLHKISIPMRLTNETQPMQGVTFDEKYLYWYTGDSNPNNRNYLTAFDLETGEEAYQVNADYGGTLDSFPGEFAEAEGLQIYYDKDSGKKALMLGVTVGGDGNRTHRVFMIGQRGILEILHSRGVPFIMSDTGGRVKPLPMRPDKLKNLGMLTEPGLYYLYTDHTVQIDDFPLPREWRDAGWFLEVKPPQTGGDVIQILTRNSYARNMMTFERVLSGRTGDISDWNYVPKNSGKWERVPSFITKMSDINIVGMSFYLTTDDTKRFTDFPTERKGVAGWNLYVEASNTGGFVHRLVRNSVTASCEILLKNYDSKTSSGPWTLHEGRIIS
;
A
#
# COMPACT_ATOMS: atom_id res chain seq x y z
N MET A 1 -47.45 -14.69 -9.26
CA MET A 1 -46.62 -13.84 -8.39
C MET A 1 -46.02 -12.76 -9.27
N GLU A 2 -46.62 -11.57 -9.26
CA GLU A 2 -46.03 -10.39 -9.91
C GLU A 2 -44.74 -10.00 -9.19
N ASN A 3 -43.83 -9.35 -9.92
CA ASN A 3 -42.44 -9.11 -9.54
C ASN A 3 -42.32 -8.37 -8.18
N LEU A 4 -41.99 -9.12 -7.11
CA LEU A 4 -41.82 -8.60 -5.74
C LEU A 4 -40.45 -7.94 -5.50
N TYR A 5 -39.55 -7.91 -6.49
CA TYR A 5 -38.25 -7.28 -6.33
C TYR A 5 -38.37 -5.78 -6.12
N LEU A 6 -37.59 -5.23 -5.21
CA LEU A 6 -37.47 -3.78 -5.05
C LEU A 6 -36.79 -3.16 -6.27
N ILE A 7 -37.27 -1.99 -6.68
CA ILE A 7 -36.64 -1.17 -7.70
C ILE A 7 -35.38 -0.56 -7.07
N LYS A 8 -34.20 -0.98 -7.57
CA LYS A 8 -32.90 -0.51 -7.05
C LYS A 8 -32.41 0.76 -7.75
N ASP A 9 -32.81 0.98 -9.00
CA ASP A 9 -32.52 2.21 -9.75
C ASP A 9 -33.73 3.15 -9.73
N LEU A 10 -33.65 4.16 -8.85
CA LEU A 10 -34.72 5.13 -8.64
C LEU A 10 -34.63 6.34 -9.60
N GLY A 11 -33.55 6.45 -10.39
CA GLY A 11 -33.22 7.63 -11.19
C GLY A 11 -32.58 8.76 -10.38
N ALA A 12 -31.76 9.59 -11.05
CA ALA A 12 -30.92 10.62 -10.40
C ALA A 12 -31.65 11.91 -9.99
N LEU A 13 -32.89 12.11 -10.44
CA LEU A 13 -33.65 13.33 -10.20
C LEU A 13 -34.84 13.03 -9.27
N ALA A 14 -34.97 13.82 -8.20
CA ALA A 14 -36.09 13.77 -7.25
C ALA A 14 -37.41 14.27 -7.87
N GLY A 15 -37.87 13.56 -8.90
CA GLY A 15 -39.06 13.87 -9.68
C GLY A 15 -40.28 13.02 -9.32
N ARG A 16 -41.33 13.10 -10.15
CA ARG A 16 -42.54 12.26 -10.01
C ARG A 16 -42.24 10.77 -10.13
N ASP A 17 -41.32 10.40 -11.03
CA ASP A 17 -40.93 9.01 -11.27
C ASP A 17 -40.21 8.38 -10.06
N TYR A 18 -39.25 9.11 -9.46
CA TYR A 18 -38.57 8.71 -8.22
C TYR A 18 -39.57 8.38 -7.10
N ARG A 19 -40.50 9.30 -6.81
CA ARG A 19 -41.51 9.12 -5.76
C ARG A 19 -42.45 7.95 -6.05
N ALA A 20 -42.82 7.75 -7.32
CA ALA A 20 -43.67 6.62 -7.71
C ALA A 20 -42.95 5.27 -7.46
N LYS A 21 -41.66 5.18 -7.81
CA LYS A 21 -40.82 4.00 -7.55
C LYS A 21 -40.61 3.74 -6.06
N GLU A 22 -40.44 4.80 -5.26
CA GLU A 22 -40.30 4.71 -3.81
C GLU A 22 -41.60 4.21 -3.14
N ILE A 23 -42.76 4.78 -3.49
CA ILE A 23 -44.07 4.32 -3.01
C ILE A 23 -44.30 2.86 -3.39
N GLN A 24 -43.94 2.48 -4.62
CA GLN A 24 -44.05 1.09 -5.08
C GLN A 24 -43.16 0.15 -4.26
N ASN A 25 -41.94 0.57 -3.91
CA ASN A 25 -41.07 -0.20 -3.01
C ASN A 25 -41.67 -0.33 -1.61
N LEU A 26 -42.20 0.75 -1.02
CA LEU A 26 -42.85 0.71 0.29
C LEU A 26 -44.06 -0.23 0.31
N GLN A 27 -44.91 -0.18 -0.71
CA GLN A 27 -46.05 -1.09 -0.86
C GLN A 27 -45.60 -2.55 -0.96
N ARG A 28 -44.52 -2.82 -1.71
CA ARG A 28 -43.93 -4.18 -1.81
C ARG A 28 -43.39 -4.66 -0.46
N ILE A 29 -42.72 -3.81 0.30
CA ILE A 29 -42.20 -4.12 1.64
C ILE A 29 -43.35 -4.43 2.60
N GLU A 30 -44.39 -3.60 2.62
CA GLU A 30 -45.57 -3.81 3.47
C GLU A 30 -46.29 -5.12 3.12
N GLN A 31 -46.54 -5.38 1.83
CA GLN A 31 -47.14 -6.63 1.36
C GLN A 31 -46.31 -7.84 1.76
N PHE A 32 -44.98 -7.76 1.64
CA PHE A 32 -44.08 -8.83 2.08
C PHE A 32 -44.16 -9.07 3.59
N ALA A 33 -44.10 -8.02 4.41
CA ALA A 33 -44.16 -8.15 5.87
C ALA A 33 -45.51 -8.70 6.36
N LEU A 34 -46.62 -8.26 5.76
CA LEU A 34 -47.96 -8.77 6.04
C LEU A 34 -48.12 -10.23 5.58
N GLY A 35 -47.60 -10.56 4.40
CA GLY A 35 -47.55 -11.92 3.86
C GLY A 35 -46.82 -12.86 4.80
N LEU A 36 -45.60 -12.51 5.20
CA LEU A 36 -44.78 -13.30 6.12
C LEU A 36 -45.48 -13.53 7.47
N THR A 37 -46.10 -12.49 8.04
CA THR A 37 -46.87 -12.59 9.28
C THR A 37 -48.07 -13.55 9.14
N THR A 38 -48.73 -13.52 7.98
CA THR A 38 -49.88 -14.38 7.68
C THR A 38 -49.46 -15.82 7.50
N GLU A 39 -48.41 -16.07 6.71
CA GLU A 39 -47.83 -17.40 6.52
C GLU A 39 -47.35 -18.00 7.84
N PHE A 40 -46.70 -17.22 8.70
CA PHE A 40 -46.27 -17.70 10.01
C PHE A 40 -47.45 -18.09 10.92
N LYS A 41 -48.52 -17.27 10.96
CA LYS A 41 -49.74 -17.60 11.70
C LYS A 41 -50.44 -18.83 11.15
N LEU A 42 -50.46 -18.99 9.83
CA LEU A 42 -50.98 -20.20 9.18
C LEU A 42 -50.13 -21.40 9.56
N HIS A 43 -48.81 -21.31 9.50
CA HIS A 43 -47.91 -22.40 9.91
C HIS A 43 -48.14 -22.84 11.36
N GLN A 44 -48.39 -21.90 12.29
CA GLN A 44 -48.65 -22.22 13.69
C GLN A 44 -50.05 -22.82 13.95
N LYS A 45 -51.08 -22.37 13.23
CA LYS A 45 -52.50 -22.66 13.54
C LYS A 45 -53.19 -23.57 12.53
N ALA A 46 -52.56 -23.87 11.41
CA ALA A 46 -53.17 -24.69 10.38
C ALA A 46 -53.42 -26.10 10.90
N LYS A 47 -54.60 -26.63 10.55
CA LYS A 47 -55.00 -28.01 10.84
C LYS A 47 -54.48 -29.03 9.83
N THR A 48 -53.64 -28.59 8.89
CA THR A 48 -52.99 -29.40 7.85
C THR A 48 -51.57 -29.79 8.28
N MET A 49 -50.93 -30.70 7.54
CA MET A 49 -49.56 -31.15 7.82
C MET A 49 -48.56 -29.99 7.67
N GLN A 50 -48.00 -29.53 8.79
CA GLN A 50 -47.00 -28.43 8.84
C GLN A 50 -45.56 -28.93 8.99
N HIS A 51 -45.39 -30.10 9.58
CA HIS A 51 -44.11 -30.80 9.68
C HIS A 51 -44.30 -32.27 9.30
N PHE A 52 -43.26 -32.84 8.71
CA PHE A 52 -43.13 -34.28 8.59
C PHE A 52 -42.62 -34.87 9.90
N ALA A 53 -42.99 -36.12 10.18
CA ALA A 53 -42.60 -36.79 11.44
C ALA A 53 -41.08 -37.01 11.54
N GLU A 54 -40.35 -36.91 10.43
CA GLU A 54 -38.89 -36.91 10.34
C GLU A 54 -38.26 -35.66 10.97
N GLN A 55 -38.99 -34.54 11.01
CA GLN A 55 -38.53 -33.26 11.55
C GLN A 55 -38.78 -33.14 13.06
N ILE A 56 -39.54 -34.06 13.66
CA ILE A 56 -39.89 -34.06 15.08
C ILE A 56 -38.97 -35.07 15.78
N TYR A 57 -38.16 -34.61 16.72
CA TYR A 57 -37.20 -35.46 17.44
C TYR A 57 -37.63 -35.74 18.88
N TYR A 58 -37.49 -37.00 19.30
CA TYR A 58 -37.65 -37.46 20.67
C TYR A 58 -36.45 -38.35 21.04
N ASN A 59 -35.71 -37.97 22.09
CA ASN A 59 -34.52 -38.70 22.58
C ASN A 59 -33.51 -39.07 21.47
N GLY A 60 -33.22 -38.14 20.56
CA GLY A 60 -32.24 -38.32 19.49
C GLY A 60 -32.70 -39.16 18.30
N ARG A 61 -33.98 -39.57 18.25
CA ARG A 61 -34.60 -40.24 17.09
C ARG A 61 -35.77 -39.42 16.56
N SER A 62 -36.03 -39.50 15.25
CA SER A 62 -37.21 -38.86 14.68
C SER A 62 -38.48 -39.64 15.05
N GLN A 63 -39.62 -38.95 15.19
CA GLN A 63 -40.91 -39.55 15.49
C GLN A 63 -41.33 -40.54 14.38
N ALA A 64 -40.95 -40.28 13.13
CA ALA A 64 -41.13 -41.21 12.02
C ALA A 64 -40.43 -42.56 12.28
N ALA A 65 -39.18 -42.52 12.74
CA ALA A 65 -38.41 -43.73 13.07
C ALA A 65 -39.01 -44.49 14.27
N VAL A 66 -39.49 -43.76 15.28
CA VAL A 66 -40.19 -44.36 16.43
C VAL A 66 -41.46 -45.06 15.97
N ASN A 67 -42.32 -44.39 15.21
CA ASN A 67 -43.57 -44.96 14.68
C ASN A 67 -43.30 -46.20 13.82
N LYS A 68 -42.29 -46.12 12.92
CA LYS A 68 -41.89 -47.25 12.08
C LYS A 68 -41.38 -48.43 12.90
N SER A 69 -40.57 -48.17 13.93
CA SER A 69 -40.08 -49.22 14.85
C SER A 69 -41.23 -49.90 15.58
N LEU A 70 -42.16 -49.13 16.15
CA LEU A 70 -43.32 -49.66 16.86
C LEU A 70 -44.23 -50.49 15.93
N GLN A 71 -44.51 -49.98 14.74
CA GLN A 71 -45.33 -50.72 13.76
C GLN A 71 -44.67 -52.03 13.34
N SER A 72 -43.35 -52.02 13.11
CA SER A 72 -42.60 -53.24 12.81
C SER A 72 -42.63 -54.25 13.95
N GLN A 73 -42.52 -53.81 15.21
CA GLN A 73 -42.64 -54.68 16.38
C GLN A 73 -44.04 -55.31 16.48
N ILE A 74 -45.10 -54.53 16.26
CA ILE A 74 -46.48 -55.05 16.23
C ILE A 74 -46.65 -56.09 15.12
N ASN A 75 -46.18 -55.79 13.91
CA ASN A 75 -46.27 -56.71 12.78
C ASN A 75 -45.53 -58.03 13.06
N ALA A 76 -44.35 -57.96 13.67
CA ALA A 76 -43.59 -59.14 14.06
C ALA A 76 -44.34 -59.99 15.09
N LEU A 77 -44.96 -59.38 16.10
CA LEU A 77 -45.76 -60.09 17.12
C LEU A 77 -46.97 -60.83 16.53
N VAL A 78 -47.59 -60.27 15.49
CA VAL A 78 -48.77 -60.86 14.85
C VAL A 78 -48.41 -62.03 13.93
N VAL A 79 -47.26 -61.95 13.24
CA VAL A 79 -46.90 -62.88 12.16
C VAL A 79 -45.87 -63.94 12.58
N ALA A 80 -45.16 -63.74 13.70
CA ALA A 80 -44.09 -64.66 14.12
C ALA A 80 -44.63 -66.07 14.43
N PRO A 81 -44.02 -67.13 13.85
CA PRO A 81 -44.37 -68.51 14.18
C PRO A 81 -44.05 -68.81 15.65
N ARG A 82 -44.99 -69.42 16.38
CA ARG A 82 -44.82 -69.82 17.78
C ARG A 82 -43.97 -71.10 17.87
N ASN A 83 -42.66 -70.94 17.76
CA ASN A 83 -41.70 -72.05 17.83
C ASN A 83 -41.13 -72.22 19.25
N ASN A 84 -40.36 -73.30 19.46
CA ASN A 84 -39.73 -73.62 20.73
C ASN A 84 -38.60 -72.62 21.06
N SER A 85 -38.91 -71.63 21.90
CA SER A 85 -38.06 -70.50 22.26
C SER A 85 -36.69 -70.86 22.86
N ALA A 86 -36.53 -72.07 23.41
CA ALA A 86 -35.28 -72.50 24.00
C ALA A 86 -34.14 -72.67 22.98
N ASN A 87 -34.44 -73.22 21.79
CA ASN A 87 -33.43 -73.46 20.75
C ASN A 87 -32.97 -72.16 20.09
N GLU A 88 -33.88 -71.19 19.94
CA GLU A 88 -33.57 -69.85 19.43
C GLU A 88 -32.61 -69.11 20.36
N ILE A 89 -32.86 -69.15 21.68
CA ILE A 89 -31.96 -68.54 22.67
C ILE A 89 -30.58 -69.21 22.65
N VAL A 90 -30.49 -70.53 22.47
CA VAL A 90 -29.21 -71.25 22.37
C VAL A 90 -28.44 -70.86 21.11
N GLN A 91 -29.11 -70.74 19.96
CA GLN A 91 -28.48 -70.26 18.73
C GLN A 91 -28.01 -68.80 18.86
N ALA A 92 -28.79 -67.95 19.52
CA ALA A 92 -28.45 -66.55 19.76
C ALA A 92 -27.28 -66.34 20.75
N ARG A 93 -26.76 -67.40 21.38
CA ARG A 93 -25.52 -67.35 22.19
C ARG A 93 -24.25 -67.44 21.34
N VAL A 94 -24.37 -67.67 20.04
CA VAL A 94 -23.20 -67.71 19.16
C VAL A 94 -23.01 -66.32 18.55
N ASN A 95 -21.84 -65.72 18.74
CA ASN A 95 -21.54 -64.42 18.16
C ASN A 95 -21.16 -64.51 16.67
N VAL A 96 -20.95 -63.36 16.03
CA VAL A 96 -20.58 -63.26 14.61
C VAL A 96 -19.26 -63.95 14.25
N ASN A 97 -18.40 -64.23 15.24
CA ASN A 97 -17.12 -64.93 15.08
C ASN A 97 -17.24 -66.44 15.35
N GLY A 98 -18.43 -66.93 15.71
CA GLY A 98 -18.67 -68.35 16.01
C GLY A 98 -18.38 -68.77 17.46
N GLU A 99 -18.09 -67.82 18.37
CA GLU A 99 -17.86 -68.11 19.79
C GLU A 99 -19.20 -68.34 20.49
N THR A 100 -19.32 -69.43 21.27
CA THR A 100 -20.54 -69.79 21.99
C THR A 100 -20.43 -69.38 23.46
N PHE A 101 -21.40 -68.60 23.95
CA PHE A 101 -21.48 -68.14 25.34
C PHE A 101 -22.40 -69.02 26.20
N ASP A 102 -22.19 -69.07 27.51
CA ASP A 102 -23.01 -69.87 28.43
C ASP A 102 -24.43 -69.29 28.53
N THR A 103 -24.57 -67.98 28.41
CA THR A 103 -25.87 -67.28 28.40
C THR A 103 -26.00 -66.26 27.26
N LEU A 104 -27.23 -65.94 26.88
CA LEU A 104 -27.50 -64.87 25.90
C LEU A 104 -27.06 -63.50 26.43
N LYS A 105 -27.16 -63.29 27.75
CA LYS A 105 -26.71 -62.06 28.41
C LYS A 105 -25.22 -61.85 28.20
N GLU A 106 -24.38 -62.87 28.39
CA GLU A 106 -22.94 -62.77 28.19
C GLU A 106 -22.56 -62.45 26.74
N HIS A 107 -23.27 -63.03 25.76
CA HIS A 107 -23.08 -62.64 24.35
C HIS A 107 -23.46 -61.16 24.12
N LEU A 108 -24.58 -60.69 24.65
CA LEU A 108 -25.00 -59.29 24.52
C LEU A 108 -24.02 -58.33 25.22
N ASP A 109 -23.52 -58.69 26.40
CA ASP A 109 -22.53 -57.92 27.15
C ASP A 109 -21.18 -57.86 26.38
N ASP A 110 -20.74 -58.98 25.77
CA ASP A 110 -19.55 -59.03 24.90
C ASP A 110 -19.71 -58.18 23.64
N TRP A 111 -20.87 -58.28 22.97
CA TRP A 111 -21.18 -57.47 21.79
C TRP A 111 -21.24 -55.99 22.15
N GLU A 112 -21.92 -55.63 23.24
CA GLU A 112 -21.99 -54.26 23.73
C GLU A 112 -20.58 -53.76 24.02
N THR A 113 -19.75 -54.50 24.75
CA THR A 113 -18.36 -54.11 25.05
C THR A 113 -17.50 -53.94 23.80
N LYS A 114 -17.56 -54.88 22.84
CA LYS A 114 -16.74 -54.84 21.60
C LYS A 114 -17.19 -53.78 20.61
N THR A 115 -18.49 -53.49 20.56
CA THR A 115 -19.07 -52.50 19.63
C THR A 115 -19.34 -51.15 20.28
N GLN A 116 -19.10 -51.02 21.59
CA GLN A 116 -19.13 -49.77 22.32
C GLN A 116 -18.01 -48.88 21.78
N ILE A 117 -18.39 -48.01 20.86
CA ILE A 117 -17.59 -46.84 20.55
C ILE A 117 -17.52 -46.04 21.85
N ASN A 118 -16.30 -45.88 22.39
CA ASN A 118 -16.05 -44.94 23.45
C ASN A 118 -16.20 -43.52 22.89
N LYS A 119 -17.46 -43.06 22.79
CA LYS A 119 -17.80 -41.77 22.21
C LYS A 119 -17.05 -40.64 22.89
N GLU A 120 -16.81 -40.74 24.20
CA GLU A 120 -16.07 -39.74 24.96
C GLU A 120 -14.61 -39.66 24.51
N GLU A 121 -13.96 -40.80 24.30
CA GLU A 121 -12.59 -40.87 23.78
C GLU A 121 -12.50 -40.38 22.34
N THR A 122 -13.39 -40.83 21.45
CA THR A 122 -13.42 -40.36 20.05
C THR A 122 -13.69 -38.85 19.97
N ILE A 123 -14.62 -38.31 20.76
CA ILE A 123 -14.88 -36.87 20.83
C ILE A 123 -13.67 -36.12 21.40
N ARG A 124 -12.99 -36.69 22.40
CA ARG A 124 -11.77 -36.09 22.99
C ARG A 124 -10.64 -36.01 21.97
N GLU A 125 -10.38 -37.08 21.23
CA GLU A 125 -9.36 -37.09 20.17
C GLU A 125 -9.72 -36.12 19.05
N LEU A 126 -10.97 -36.13 18.57
CA LEU A 126 -11.44 -35.17 17.57
C LEU A 126 -11.25 -33.72 18.02
N ASN A 127 -11.61 -33.41 19.27
CA ASN A 127 -11.44 -32.07 19.82
C ASN A 127 -9.96 -31.68 19.97
N LYS A 128 -9.10 -32.62 20.37
CA LYS A 128 -7.65 -32.40 20.43
C LYS A 128 -7.08 -32.09 19.05
N THR A 129 -7.34 -32.93 18.05
CA THR A 129 -6.87 -32.71 16.68
C THR A 129 -7.44 -31.43 16.09
N LYS A 130 -8.71 -31.13 16.34
CA LYS A 130 -9.33 -29.86 15.94
C LYS A 130 -8.58 -28.67 16.55
N GLN A 131 -8.28 -28.72 17.84
CA GLN A 131 -7.56 -27.64 18.51
C GLN A 131 -6.15 -27.48 17.95
N GLU A 132 -5.41 -28.57 17.73
CA GLU A 132 -4.08 -28.53 17.13
C GLU A 132 -4.09 -27.88 15.73
N ILE A 133 -5.07 -28.20 14.89
CA ILE A 133 -5.23 -27.58 13.56
C ILE A 133 -5.56 -26.08 13.69
N LEU A 134 -6.49 -25.73 14.58
CA LEU A 134 -6.86 -24.32 14.80
C LEU A 134 -5.69 -23.50 15.33
N ASP A 135 -4.91 -24.06 16.25
CA ASP A 135 -3.72 -23.42 16.79
C ASP A 135 -2.68 -23.20 15.70
N ILE A 136 -2.44 -24.18 14.81
CA ILE A 136 -1.51 -24.00 13.68
C ILE A 136 -2.00 -22.93 12.70
N GLU A 137 -3.29 -22.94 12.39
CA GLU A 137 -3.85 -22.09 11.33
C GLU A 137 -4.06 -20.63 11.78
N TYR A 138 -4.47 -20.45 13.04
CA TYR A 138 -4.88 -19.18 13.61
C TYR A 138 -3.98 -18.68 14.74
N ARG A 139 -2.80 -19.29 14.93
CA ARG A 139 -1.78 -18.81 15.89
C ARG A 139 -1.57 -17.32 15.75
N PHE A 140 -1.78 -16.62 16.84
CA PHE A 140 -1.53 -15.18 16.95
C PHE A 140 -1.11 -14.87 18.39
N GLU A 141 0.18 -14.95 18.63
CA GLU A 141 0.84 -14.78 19.93
C GLU A 141 2.01 -13.80 19.77
N PRO A 142 1.75 -12.48 19.73
CA PRO A 142 2.81 -11.48 19.52
C PRO A 142 3.91 -11.49 20.59
N ASP A 143 3.66 -12.11 21.74
CA ASP A 143 4.61 -12.31 22.83
C ASP A 143 5.59 -13.49 22.59
N LYS A 144 5.27 -14.40 21.67
CA LYS A 144 6.04 -15.64 21.42
C LYS A 144 6.51 -15.79 19.98
N GLN A 145 5.90 -15.09 19.04
CA GLN A 145 6.27 -15.11 17.62
C GLN A 145 7.31 -14.02 17.32
N GLU A 146 8.11 -14.25 16.28
CA GLU A 146 9.08 -13.25 15.79
C GLU A 146 8.40 -12.36 14.74
N PHE A 147 8.64 -11.04 14.80
CA PHE A 147 8.19 -10.14 13.75
C PHE A 147 9.02 -10.32 12.47
N LEU A 148 8.33 -10.57 11.36
CA LEU A 148 8.93 -10.82 10.06
C LEU A 148 8.79 -9.58 9.16
N PHE A 149 9.82 -9.35 8.35
CA PHE A 149 9.86 -8.20 7.44
C PHE A 149 8.76 -8.27 6.37
N VAL A 150 8.02 -7.17 6.19
CA VAL A 150 6.97 -7.03 5.18
C VAL A 150 7.48 -6.26 3.97
N THR A 151 7.86 -5.00 4.17
CA THR A 151 8.27 -4.08 3.10
C THR A 151 9.02 -2.88 3.64
N GLU A 152 9.74 -2.16 2.77
CA GLU A 152 10.30 -0.84 3.07
C GLU A 152 9.38 0.23 2.47
N LEU A 153 9.11 1.32 3.20
CA LEU A 153 8.27 2.43 2.74
C LEU A 153 9.18 3.58 2.28
N ALA A 154 8.97 4.05 1.05
CA ALA A 154 9.81 5.06 0.40
C ALA A 154 9.02 6.34 0.03
N PRO A 155 8.58 7.13 1.02
CA PRO A 155 7.97 8.44 0.76
C PRO A 155 9.03 9.45 0.30
N LEU A 156 8.59 10.50 -0.41
CA LEU A 156 9.46 11.61 -0.83
C LEU A 156 9.46 12.75 0.20
N THR A 157 9.61 12.40 1.48
CA THR A 157 9.74 13.35 2.58
C THR A 157 10.82 12.86 3.54
N ASN A 158 11.84 13.69 3.77
CA ASN A 158 12.92 13.40 4.70
C ASN A 158 12.51 13.79 6.13
N ALA A 159 11.74 12.91 6.78
CA ALA A 159 11.33 13.02 8.17
C ALA A 159 11.09 11.63 8.73
N VAL A 160 11.05 11.51 10.05
CA VAL A 160 10.69 10.25 10.71
C VAL A 160 9.23 9.89 10.36
N MET A 161 8.97 8.60 10.15
CA MET A 161 7.59 8.09 10.08
C MET A 161 6.87 8.44 11.38
N GLN A 162 5.55 8.56 11.38
CA GLN A 162 4.77 8.70 12.61
C GLN A 162 3.74 7.58 12.72
N SER A 163 3.11 7.24 11.61
CA SER A 163 2.27 6.05 11.50
C SER A 163 2.19 5.54 10.07
N PHE A 164 1.66 4.33 9.92
CA PHE A 164 1.30 3.76 8.64
C PHE A 164 0.00 2.96 8.75
N TRP A 165 -0.67 2.76 7.63
CA TRP A 165 -1.88 1.92 7.53
C TRP A 165 -1.96 1.26 6.16
N PHE A 166 -1.97 -0.06 6.13
CA PHE A 166 -2.17 -0.90 4.96
C PHE A 166 -3.67 -1.04 4.71
N ASP A 167 -4.12 -0.56 3.55
CA ASP A 167 -5.49 -0.76 3.08
C ASP A 167 -5.70 -2.20 2.64
N ASN A 168 -6.53 -2.94 3.37
CA ASN A 168 -6.82 -4.33 3.04
C ASN A 168 -7.63 -4.50 1.74
N ARG A 169 -8.28 -3.44 1.22
CA ARG A 169 -9.08 -3.45 -0.01
C ARG A 169 -8.24 -3.14 -1.24
N THR A 170 -7.36 -2.14 -1.16
CA THR A 170 -6.60 -1.64 -2.34
C THR A 170 -5.12 -2.03 -2.32
N GLY A 171 -4.58 -2.42 -1.16
CA GLY A 171 -3.15 -2.66 -0.96
C GLY A 171 -2.32 -1.38 -0.84
N ILE A 172 -2.91 -0.20 -0.99
CA ILE A 172 -2.22 1.07 -0.78
C ILE A 172 -1.82 1.19 0.70
N VAL A 173 -0.62 1.70 0.93
CA VAL A 173 -0.14 2.03 2.27
C VAL A 173 -0.23 3.55 2.44
N TYR A 174 -0.92 3.99 3.49
CA TYR A 174 -0.98 5.40 3.90
C TYR A 174 0.05 5.61 5.00
N MET A 175 0.91 6.61 4.86
CA MET A 175 1.98 6.90 5.82
C MET A 175 1.94 8.37 6.22
N THR A 176 2.10 8.65 7.52
CA THR A 176 2.22 10.01 8.05
C THR A 176 3.65 10.35 8.43
N GLN A 177 4.07 11.60 8.15
CA GLN A 177 5.37 12.14 8.55
C GLN A 177 5.20 13.60 8.98
N ALA A 178 5.71 13.98 10.16
CA ALA A 178 5.61 15.35 10.67
C ALA A 178 6.29 16.35 9.72
N ARG A 179 5.63 17.48 9.44
CA ARG A 179 6.14 18.53 8.54
C ARG A 179 5.51 19.90 8.81
N ASN A 180 6.34 20.90 9.11
CA ASN A 180 5.89 22.25 9.47
C ASN A 180 4.89 22.20 10.66
N ASN A 181 3.80 22.97 10.60
CA ASN A 181 2.70 22.94 11.60
C ASN A 181 1.66 21.84 11.30
N GLY A 182 2.08 20.73 10.69
CA GLY A 182 1.19 19.68 10.22
C GLY A 182 1.96 18.40 9.90
N TYR A 183 1.39 17.56 9.05
CA TYR A 183 2.04 16.33 8.62
C TYR A 183 1.78 16.04 7.14
N MET A 184 2.72 15.37 6.50
CA MET A 184 2.57 14.84 5.15
C MET A 184 1.87 13.48 5.22
N LEU A 185 0.79 13.31 4.48
CA LEU A 185 0.10 12.05 4.27
C LEU A 185 0.44 11.49 2.88
N SER A 186 1.31 10.50 2.84
CA SER A 186 1.78 9.86 1.61
C SER A 186 1.01 8.58 1.32
N ARG A 187 0.64 8.35 0.06
CA ARG A 187 0.18 7.05 -0.44
C ARG A 187 1.33 6.34 -1.12
N LEU A 188 1.48 5.07 -0.77
CA LEU A 188 2.54 4.20 -1.27
C LEU A 188 1.90 2.92 -1.85
N ARG A 189 2.57 2.32 -2.82
CA ARG A 189 2.22 0.98 -3.32
C ARG A 189 2.48 -0.08 -2.22
N PRO A 190 1.96 -1.31 -2.35
CA PRO A 190 2.22 -2.39 -1.39
C PRO A 190 3.72 -2.70 -1.17
N ASN A 191 4.56 -2.43 -2.16
CA ASN A 191 6.01 -2.55 -2.09
C ASN A 191 6.71 -1.27 -1.55
N GLY A 192 5.93 -0.32 -1.04
CA GLY A 192 6.36 0.96 -0.47
C GLY A 192 6.76 2.05 -1.45
N GLN A 193 6.69 1.82 -2.76
CA GLN A 193 6.99 2.85 -3.76
C GLN A 193 5.99 4.01 -3.69
N PHE A 194 6.49 5.24 -3.70
CA PHE A 194 5.68 6.46 -3.69
C PHE A 194 4.64 6.53 -4.83
N ILE A 195 3.42 6.98 -4.50
CA ILE A 195 2.34 7.30 -5.46
C ILE A 195 2.13 8.81 -5.50
N ASP A 196 1.72 9.39 -4.38
CA ASP A 196 1.44 10.81 -4.19
C ASP A 196 1.41 11.16 -2.69
N SER A 197 1.33 12.44 -2.36
CA SER A 197 1.21 12.89 -0.99
C SER A 197 0.40 14.17 -0.86
N SER A 198 -0.07 14.47 0.35
CA SER A 198 -0.80 15.71 0.66
C SER A 198 -0.45 16.22 2.04
N LEU A 199 -0.27 17.53 2.16
CA LEU A 199 0.07 18.18 3.42
C LEU A 199 -1.20 18.49 4.20
N ILE A 200 -1.31 17.98 5.42
CA ILE A 200 -2.42 18.29 6.33
C ILE A 200 -2.00 19.45 7.22
N VAL A 201 -2.44 20.66 6.88
CA VAL A 201 -2.06 21.90 7.55
C VAL A 201 -2.83 22.04 8.87
N GLY A 202 -2.11 22.24 9.98
CA GLY A 202 -2.71 22.25 11.32
C GLY A 202 -2.94 20.85 11.90
N GLY A 203 -2.51 19.78 11.21
CA GLY A 203 -2.70 18.39 11.63
C GLY A 203 -1.82 17.92 12.79
N GLY A 204 -1.02 18.82 13.40
CA GLY A 204 -0.03 18.45 14.41
C GLY A 204 1.02 17.47 13.84
N HIS A 205 1.48 16.53 14.67
CA HIS A 205 2.51 15.55 14.26
C HIS A 205 2.00 14.45 13.33
N GLY A 206 0.68 14.20 13.28
CA GLY A 206 0.13 13.06 12.56
C GLY A 206 0.46 11.71 13.21
N THR A 207 0.46 11.65 14.54
CA THR A 207 0.88 10.49 15.35
C THR A 207 0.18 9.19 14.92
N HIS A 208 -1.12 9.26 14.62
CA HIS A 208 -1.89 8.20 13.97
C HIS A 208 -3.25 8.73 13.53
N ASN A 209 -3.80 8.08 12.50
CA ASN A 209 -5.12 8.38 11.94
C ASN A 209 -6.01 7.14 11.99
N GLY A 210 -7.33 7.36 11.99
CA GLY A 210 -8.31 6.32 11.78
C GLY A 210 -8.69 6.23 10.30
N TYR A 211 -8.78 5.02 9.76
CA TYR A 211 -9.15 4.80 8.37
C TYR A 211 -10.41 3.93 8.34
N ARG A 212 -11.46 4.39 7.64
CA ARG A 212 -12.75 3.69 7.60
C ARG A 212 -13.37 3.82 6.23
N TYR A 213 -13.87 2.71 5.69
CA TYR A 213 -14.75 2.75 4.54
C TYR A 213 -16.21 2.99 4.96
N ILE A 214 -16.88 3.93 4.29
CA ILE A 214 -18.32 4.19 4.41
C ILE A 214 -18.87 4.21 3.00
N ASP A 215 -19.83 3.34 2.69
CA ASP A 215 -20.43 3.20 1.34
C ASP A 215 -19.38 3.06 0.22
N ASP A 216 -18.36 2.23 0.46
CA ASP A 216 -17.20 1.98 -0.41
C ASP A 216 -16.27 3.17 -0.68
N GLU A 217 -16.42 4.27 0.08
CA GLU A 217 -15.50 5.40 0.07
C GLU A 217 -14.63 5.43 1.33
N LEU A 218 -13.32 5.62 1.16
CA LEU A 218 -12.37 5.74 2.27
C LEU A 218 -12.45 7.14 2.91
N TRP A 219 -12.69 7.16 4.22
CA TRP A 219 -12.63 8.32 5.09
C TRP A 219 -11.45 8.22 6.05
N ILE A 220 -10.76 9.33 6.23
CA ILE A 220 -9.58 9.46 7.10
C ILE A 220 -9.97 10.35 8.28
N TYR A 221 -9.96 9.78 9.47
CA TYR A 221 -10.21 10.42 10.75
C TYR A 221 -8.88 10.90 11.31
N SER A 222 -8.76 12.19 11.60
CA SER A 222 -7.50 12.78 12.01
C SER A 222 -7.71 13.94 12.98
N PHE A 223 -6.70 14.17 13.81
CA PHE A 223 -6.58 15.39 14.58
C PHE A 223 -6.24 16.58 13.66
N ILE A 224 -6.84 17.74 13.93
CA ILE A 224 -6.48 19.02 13.31
C ILE A 224 -6.80 20.19 14.24
N LEU A 225 -6.04 21.28 14.13
CA LEU A 225 -6.39 22.57 14.71
C LEU A 225 -7.42 23.28 13.82
N ASN A 226 -8.55 23.69 14.42
CA ASN A 226 -9.57 24.45 13.69
C ASN A 226 -9.15 25.91 13.45
N GLY A 227 -10.02 26.70 12.81
CA GLY A 227 -9.77 28.12 12.53
C GLY A 227 -9.52 29.00 13.78
N ASN A 228 -9.91 28.53 14.97
CA ASN A 228 -9.69 29.20 16.26
C ASN A 228 -8.48 28.62 17.03
N ASN A 229 -7.68 27.76 16.39
CA ASN A 229 -6.56 27.06 17.00
C ASN A 229 -6.96 26.11 18.15
N GLU A 230 -8.17 25.57 18.10
CA GLU A 230 -8.66 24.56 19.04
C GLU A 230 -8.48 23.15 18.46
N ASN A 231 -8.12 22.20 19.32
CA ASN A 231 -8.04 20.78 18.99
C ASN A 231 -9.38 20.26 18.46
N THR A 232 -9.41 19.63 17.29
CA THR A 232 -10.63 19.09 16.70
C THR A 232 -10.35 17.75 16.04
N LEU A 233 -11.20 16.76 16.28
CA LEU A 233 -11.18 15.51 15.53
C LEU A 233 -12.10 15.67 14.30
N VAL A 234 -11.55 15.40 13.12
CA VAL A 234 -12.27 15.53 11.85
C VAL A 234 -12.18 14.25 11.04
N ARG A 235 -13.05 14.10 10.05
CA ARG A 235 -12.90 13.15 8.95
C ARG A 235 -12.90 13.84 7.59
N PHE A 236 -12.12 13.34 6.65
CA PHE A 236 -12.05 13.86 5.29
C PHE A 236 -11.68 12.76 4.30
N LYS A 237 -11.86 13.03 3.00
CA LYS A 237 -11.42 12.14 1.92
C LYS A 237 -10.05 12.56 1.40
N TYR A 238 -9.24 11.58 1.04
CA TYR A 238 -7.94 11.85 0.44
C TYR A 238 -8.09 12.57 -0.91
N THR A 239 -7.32 13.64 -1.11
CA THR A 239 -7.17 14.33 -2.40
C THR A 239 -5.67 14.41 -2.67
N PRO A 240 -5.14 13.93 -3.80
CA PRO A 240 -3.69 13.86 -4.03
C PRO A 240 -3.07 15.23 -4.33
N ASN A 241 -1.81 15.43 -3.91
CA ASN A 241 -0.96 16.58 -4.24
C ASN A 241 -1.55 17.95 -3.88
N VAL A 242 -2.24 18.05 -2.74
CA VAL A 242 -2.81 19.32 -2.25
C VAL A 242 -2.47 19.56 -0.78
N GLU A 243 -2.65 20.82 -0.36
CA GLU A 243 -2.69 21.18 1.06
C GLU A 243 -4.14 21.12 1.56
N ILE A 244 -4.40 20.26 2.54
CA ILE A 244 -5.70 20.09 3.20
C ILE A 244 -5.66 20.84 4.53
N SER A 245 -6.52 21.84 4.67
CA SER A 245 -6.69 22.60 5.92
C SER A 245 -8.11 22.43 6.46
N TYR A 246 -8.33 22.81 7.72
CA TYR A 246 -9.66 22.75 8.34
C TYR A 246 -10.74 23.42 7.47
N GLY A 247 -11.90 22.76 7.34
CA GLY A 247 -13.06 23.22 6.57
C GLY A 247 -12.95 23.09 5.04
N LYS A 248 -11.84 22.58 4.48
CA LYS A 248 -11.69 22.32 3.04
C LYS A 248 -11.96 20.86 2.68
N TYR A 249 -12.13 20.58 1.38
CA TYR A 249 -12.25 19.21 0.83
C TYR A 249 -13.35 18.35 1.46
N GLY A 250 -14.46 18.96 1.88
CA GLY A 250 -15.59 18.23 2.47
C GLY A 250 -15.30 17.65 3.86
N MET A 251 -14.33 18.20 4.58
CA MET A 251 -14.00 17.83 5.95
C MET A 251 -15.21 18.01 6.89
N GLN A 252 -15.40 17.05 7.81
CA GLN A 252 -16.50 17.01 8.76
C GLN A 252 -15.97 16.79 10.17
N ASP A 253 -16.46 17.56 11.14
CA ASP A 253 -16.17 17.33 12.55
C ASP A 253 -16.73 15.96 12.98
N VAL A 254 -15.98 15.26 13.83
CA VAL A 254 -16.35 13.95 14.38
C VAL A 254 -16.75 14.15 15.83
N PHE A 255 -17.86 13.55 16.23
CA PHE A 255 -18.30 13.57 17.62
C PHE A 255 -17.35 12.77 18.51
N THR A 256 -16.83 13.39 19.56
CA THR A 256 -15.87 12.78 20.49
C THR A 256 -16.44 12.49 21.88
N GLY A 257 -17.58 13.09 22.24
CA GLY A 257 -18.07 13.14 23.63
C GLY A 257 -17.31 14.13 24.54
N HIS A 258 -16.34 14.87 24.00
CA HIS A 258 -15.46 15.77 24.76
C HIS A 258 -15.64 17.25 24.34
N PRO A 259 -16.57 17.99 24.97
CA PRO A 259 -16.81 19.41 24.64
C PRO A 259 -15.62 20.32 24.99
N GLU A 260 -14.74 19.90 25.89
CA GLU A 260 -13.52 20.59 26.29
C GLU A 260 -12.37 20.48 25.27
N LYS A 261 -12.55 19.68 24.20
CA LYS A 261 -11.62 19.56 23.07
C LYS A 261 -10.17 19.28 23.49
N PRO A 262 -9.90 18.16 24.18
CA PRO A 262 -8.52 17.74 24.43
C PRO A 262 -7.84 17.33 23.12
N TYR A 263 -6.51 17.16 23.14
CA TYR A 263 -5.81 16.55 22.00
C TYR A 263 -6.22 15.08 21.88
N ILE A 264 -6.88 14.73 20.77
CA ILE A 264 -7.39 13.39 20.50
C ILE A 264 -6.86 12.90 19.16
N THR A 265 -6.16 11.77 19.17
CA THR A 265 -5.77 11.04 17.96
C THR A 265 -6.54 9.72 17.87
N PRO A 266 -7.11 9.36 16.71
CA PRO A 266 -7.94 8.17 16.59
C PRO A 266 -7.19 6.95 16.01
N VAL A 267 -7.66 5.75 16.31
CA VAL A 267 -7.38 4.52 15.55
C VAL A 267 -8.70 3.79 15.32
N ILE A 268 -8.91 3.25 14.12
CA ILE A 268 -10.15 2.55 13.77
C ILE A 268 -9.87 1.07 13.50
N ASN A 269 -10.66 0.20 14.14
CA ASN A 269 -10.76 -1.21 13.79
C ASN A 269 -12.12 -1.42 13.09
N GLU A 270 -12.11 -1.37 11.76
CA GLU A 270 -13.33 -1.51 10.93
C GLU A 270 -13.98 -2.90 11.10
N LYS A 271 -13.17 -3.95 11.30
CA LYS A 271 -13.66 -5.32 11.45
C LYS A 271 -14.55 -5.47 12.69
N GLU A 272 -14.22 -4.76 13.76
CA GLU A 272 -14.97 -4.75 15.01
C GLU A 272 -15.98 -3.60 15.14
N ASN A 273 -16.06 -2.72 14.14
CA ASN A 273 -16.87 -1.51 14.16
C ASN A 273 -16.60 -0.61 15.39
N LYS A 274 -15.32 -0.45 15.75
CA LYS A 274 -14.88 0.32 16.92
C LYS A 274 -13.86 1.40 16.55
N ILE A 275 -13.83 2.45 17.35
CA ILE A 275 -12.83 3.52 17.29
C ILE A 275 -12.20 3.71 18.67
N LEU A 276 -10.88 3.84 18.66
CA LEU A 276 -10.05 4.19 19.81
C LEU A 276 -9.73 5.67 19.75
N TYR A 277 -9.90 6.36 20.87
CA TYR A 277 -9.41 7.71 21.11
C TYR A 277 -8.25 7.66 22.10
N ARG A 278 -7.08 8.14 21.66
CA ARG A 278 -5.96 8.46 22.55
C ARG A 278 -6.08 9.91 22.96
N ILE A 279 -6.32 10.14 24.24
CA ILE A 279 -6.66 11.45 24.78
C ILE A 279 -5.56 11.92 25.72
N GLU A 280 -5.03 13.10 25.46
CA GLU A 280 -4.06 13.76 26.34
C GLU A 280 -4.78 14.40 27.53
N ARG A 281 -4.29 14.13 28.74
CA ARG A 281 -4.79 14.76 29.97
C ARG A 281 -4.27 16.19 30.08
N PRO A 282 -4.99 17.11 30.73
CA PRO A 282 -4.42 18.40 31.12
C PRO A 282 -3.13 18.19 31.93
N ARG A 283 -2.09 18.99 31.65
CA ARG A 283 -0.77 18.85 32.28
C ARG A 283 -0.81 18.85 33.82
N SER A 284 -1.76 19.57 34.41
CA SER A 284 -1.98 19.61 35.86
C SER A 284 -2.43 18.27 36.47
N GLN A 285 -2.85 17.31 35.66
CA GLN A 285 -3.31 15.99 36.11
C GLN A 285 -2.25 14.90 35.93
N TRP A 286 -1.14 15.16 35.23
CA TRP A 286 -0.17 14.12 34.86
C TRP A 286 0.46 13.43 36.08
N GLU A 287 0.90 14.22 37.05
CA GLU A 287 1.50 13.70 38.29
C GLU A 287 0.45 13.04 39.20
N LEU A 288 -0.76 13.62 39.27
CA LEU A 288 -1.86 13.11 40.10
C LEU A 288 -2.35 11.74 39.65
N GLU A 289 -2.45 11.55 38.34
CA GLU A 289 -2.95 10.32 37.71
C GLU A 289 -1.82 9.35 37.36
N ASN A 290 -0.55 9.75 37.54
CA ASN A 290 0.64 9.05 37.05
C ASN A 290 0.49 8.60 35.58
N SER A 291 -0.08 9.49 34.76
CA SER A 291 -0.52 9.19 33.39
C SER A 291 -0.65 10.48 32.57
N MET A 292 -0.01 10.53 31.41
CA MET A 292 -0.18 11.65 30.45
C MET A 292 -1.37 11.44 29.53
N ASN A 293 -1.63 10.19 29.16
CA ASN A 293 -2.62 9.81 28.17
C ASN A 293 -3.52 8.70 28.70
N TYR A 294 -4.78 8.71 28.32
CA TYR A 294 -5.67 7.57 28.49
C TYR A 294 -6.32 7.22 27.16
N ILE A 295 -6.80 5.99 27.10
CA ILE A 295 -7.49 5.42 25.94
C ILE A 295 -8.97 5.29 26.25
N GLU A 296 -9.82 5.64 25.28
CA GLU A 296 -11.22 5.26 25.26
C GLU A 296 -11.53 4.50 23.98
N ILE A 297 -12.22 3.37 24.09
CA ILE A 297 -12.74 2.62 22.93
C ILE A 297 -14.25 2.77 22.90
N ARG A 298 -14.78 3.11 21.72
CA ARG A 298 -16.19 3.44 21.47
C ARG A 298 -16.69 2.71 20.22
N SER A 299 -18.00 2.54 20.09
CA SER A 299 -18.60 2.03 18.84
C SER A 299 -18.62 3.12 17.78
N LEU A 300 -18.29 2.77 16.54
CA LEU A 300 -18.40 3.69 15.41
C LEU A 300 -19.87 4.10 15.14
N ASP A 301 -20.82 3.18 15.34
CA ASP A 301 -22.24 3.48 15.16
C ASP A 301 -22.75 4.50 16.17
N ASP A 302 -22.26 4.43 17.41
CA ASP A 302 -22.59 5.40 18.47
C ASP A 302 -21.98 6.77 18.13
N VAL A 303 -20.73 6.79 17.64
CA VAL A 303 -20.07 8.02 17.18
C VAL A 303 -20.82 8.67 16.02
N ASP A 304 -21.25 7.90 15.01
CA ASP A 304 -22.01 8.42 13.86
C ASP A 304 -23.39 8.97 14.27
N LYS A 305 -23.97 8.46 15.36
CA LYS A 305 -25.26 8.90 15.92
C LYS A 305 -25.11 9.96 17.02
N ASN A 306 -23.90 10.43 17.28
CA ASN A 306 -23.58 11.37 18.37
C ASN A 306 -24.00 10.86 19.76
N ILE A 307 -23.82 9.57 20.03
CA ILE A 307 -24.11 8.93 21.32
C ILE A 307 -22.81 8.82 22.12
N ASP A 308 -22.77 9.44 23.30
CA ASP A 308 -21.62 9.35 24.21
C ASP A 308 -21.66 8.05 25.02
N LYS A 309 -20.97 7.02 24.49
CA LYS A 309 -20.84 5.73 25.16
C LYS A 309 -19.43 5.17 25.04
N VAL A 310 -18.73 5.13 26.17
CA VAL A 310 -17.41 4.49 26.31
C VAL A 310 -17.58 3.00 26.61
N LEU A 311 -16.91 2.14 25.85
CA LEU A 311 -16.91 0.68 26.04
C LEU A 311 -15.76 0.26 26.98
N HIS A 312 -14.56 0.79 26.74
CA HIS A 312 -13.38 0.53 27.55
C HIS A 312 -12.65 1.85 27.82
N LYS A 313 -12.07 1.99 29.02
CA LYS A 313 -11.25 3.13 29.40
C LYS A 313 -10.00 2.66 30.13
N ILE A 314 -8.82 2.99 29.61
CA ILE A 314 -7.54 2.52 30.16
C ILE A 314 -6.61 3.72 30.34
N SER A 315 -6.11 3.95 31.55
CA SER A 315 -5.07 4.96 31.81
C SER A 315 -3.70 4.37 31.49
N ILE A 316 -2.91 5.06 30.65
CA ILE A 316 -1.57 4.61 30.30
C ILE A 316 -0.57 5.09 31.36
N PRO A 317 0.22 4.19 32.00
CA PRO A 317 1.20 4.58 32.99
C PRO A 317 2.29 5.50 32.42
N MET A 318 2.73 6.49 33.20
CA MET A 318 3.77 7.46 32.84
C MET A 318 5.07 6.82 32.31
N ARG A 319 5.42 5.62 32.79
CA ARG A 319 6.63 4.90 32.35
C ARG A 319 6.61 4.50 30.86
N LEU A 320 5.45 4.54 30.21
CA LEU A 320 5.25 4.22 28.80
C LEU A 320 4.97 5.47 27.94
N THR A 321 5.20 6.65 28.50
CA THR A 321 5.03 7.95 27.84
C THR A 321 6.12 8.96 28.23
N ASN A 322 7.25 8.49 28.80
CA ASN A 322 8.33 9.35 29.25
C ASN A 322 9.35 9.62 28.13
N GLU A 323 10.44 10.33 28.42
CA GLU A 323 11.41 10.74 27.40
C GLU A 323 12.18 9.56 26.77
N THR A 324 12.43 8.47 27.49
CA THR A 324 13.19 7.31 26.98
C THR A 324 12.30 6.20 26.45
N GLN A 325 11.00 6.25 26.78
CA GLN A 325 9.94 5.35 26.33
C GLN A 325 8.71 6.18 25.92
N PRO A 326 8.84 7.13 24.97
CA PRO A 326 7.70 7.85 24.48
C PRO A 326 6.81 6.90 23.69
N MET A 327 5.53 7.23 23.59
CA MET A 327 4.62 6.47 22.73
C MET A 327 4.87 6.79 21.27
N GLN A 328 5.01 5.74 20.48
CA GLN A 328 5.24 5.83 19.03
C GLN A 328 4.16 5.11 18.22
N GLY A 329 3.33 4.28 18.85
CA GLY A 329 2.25 3.58 18.15
C GLY A 329 1.20 3.02 19.09
N VAL A 330 -0.04 2.97 18.62
CA VAL A 330 -1.15 2.33 19.32
C VAL A 330 -2.08 1.66 18.33
N THR A 331 -2.58 0.49 18.66
CA THR A 331 -3.66 -0.19 17.93
C THR A 331 -4.39 -1.12 18.90
N PHE A 332 -5.52 -1.70 18.49
CA PHE A 332 -6.28 -2.62 19.34
C PHE A 332 -6.99 -3.68 18.50
N ASP A 333 -7.18 -4.84 19.10
CA ASP A 333 -8.03 -5.91 18.58
C ASP A 333 -9.13 -6.27 19.58
N GLU A 334 -9.73 -7.45 19.45
CA GLU A 334 -10.89 -7.84 20.24
C GLU A 334 -10.56 -8.04 21.72
N LYS A 335 -9.28 -8.30 22.04
CA LYS A 335 -8.83 -8.68 23.38
C LYS A 335 -7.82 -7.68 23.95
N TYR A 336 -6.92 -7.16 23.13
CA TYR A 336 -5.78 -6.39 23.59
C TYR A 336 -5.71 -4.99 22.97
N LEU A 337 -5.34 -4.02 23.80
CA LEU A 337 -4.75 -2.75 23.39
C LEU A 337 -3.24 -2.94 23.29
N TYR A 338 -2.66 -2.62 22.14
CA TYR A 338 -1.23 -2.67 21.88
C TYR A 338 -0.63 -1.26 21.92
N TRP A 339 0.46 -1.10 22.67
CA TRP A 339 1.15 0.17 22.89
C TRP A 339 2.64 0.01 22.57
N TYR A 340 3.15 0.80 21.63
CA TYR A 340 4.54 0.74 21.19
C TYR A 340 5.32 1.94 21.72
N THR A 341 6.44 1.66 22.38
CA THR A 341 7.32 2.68 22.97
C THR A 341 8.75 2.55 22.48
N GLY A 342 9.44 3.69 22.43
CA GLY A 342 10.83 3.76 21.98
C GLY A 342 11.23 5.18 21.62
N ASP A 343 12.44 5.59 22.00
CA ASP A 343 13.02 6.84 21.51
C ASP A 343 13.95 6.56 20.31
N SER A 344 14.64 7.58 19.84
CA SER A 344 15.58 7.47 18.72
C SER A 344 16.95 6.86 19.06
N ASN A 345 17.26 6.63 20.35
CA ASN A 345 18.56 6.17 20.82
C ASN A 345 18.59 4.64 20.86
N PRO A 346 19.38 3.96 20.01
CA PRO A 346 19.36 2.50 19.94
C PRO A 346 19.80 1.77 21.22
N ASN A 347 20.42 2.48 22.18
CA ASN A 347 20.75 1.90 23.48
C ASN A 347 19.51 1.74 24.38
N ASN A 348 18.48 2.53 24.14
CA ASN A 348 17.18 2.41 24.77
C ASN A 348 16.34 1.44 23.93
N ARG A 349 16.04 0.29 24.50
CA ARG A 349 15.26 -0.75 23.83
C ARG A 349 13.83 -0.26 23.56
N ASN A 350 13.30 -0.62 22.41
CA ASN A 350 11.90 -0.43 22.05
C ASN A 350 11.06 -1.58 22.61
N TYR A 351 9.82 -1.30 23.01
CA TYR A 351 8.94 -2.28 23.63
C TYR A 351 7.52 -2.22 23.09
N LEU A 352 6.95 -3.39 22.86
CA LEU A 352 5.52 -3.58 22.63
C LEU A 352 4.88 -4.06 23.94
N THR A 353 3.97 -3.26 24.48
CA THR A 353 3.15 -3.61 25.65
C THR A 353 1.72 -3.90 25.23
N ALA A 354 1.14 -4.98 25.75
CA ALA A 354 -0.27 -5.31 25.55
C ALA A 354 -1.06 -5.14 26.86
N PHE A 355 -2.20 -4.46 26.79
CA PHE A 355 -3.16 -4.34 27.89
C PHE A 355 -4.41 -5.14 27.56
N ASP A 356 -4.88 -5.95 28.49
CA ASP A 356 -6.15 -6.65 28.34
C ASP A 356 -7.31 -5.65 28.40
N LEU A 357 -8.21 -5.67 27.42
CA LEU A 357 -9.31 -4.71 27.33
C LEU A 357 -10.39 -4.94 28.39
N GLU A 358 -10.55 -6.18 28.86
CA GLU A 358 -11.56 -6.53 29.86
C GLU A 358 -11.11 -6.10 31.26
N THR A 359 -9.84 -6.36 31.62
CA THR A 359 -9.31 -6.02 32.95
C THR A 359 -8.67 -4.63 33.02
N GLY A 360 -8.16 -4.12 31.90
CA GLY A 360 -7.37 -2.90 31.82
C GLY A 360 -5.91 -3.05 32.30
N GLU A 361 -5.50 -4.27 32.66
CA GLU A 361 -4.15 -4.55 33.19
C GLU A 361 -3.16 -4.92 32.07
N GLU A 362 -1.86 -4.70 32.33
CA GLU A 362 -0.80 -5.15 31.43
C GLU A 362 -0.75 -6.68 31.38
N ALA A 363 -0.95 -7.25 30.19
CA ALA A 363 -0.89 -8.69 29.97
C ALA A 363 0.54 -9.17 29.74
N TYR A 364 1.31 -8.44 28.92
CA TYR A 364 2.73 -8.71 28.65
C TYR A 364 3.43 -7.49 28.06
N GLN A 365 4.76 -7.53 28.11
CA GLN A 365 5.65 -6.61 27.42
C GLN A 365 6.80 -7.39 26.77
N VAL A 366 7.07 -7.11 25.50
CA VAL A 366 8.16 -7.74 24.74
C VAL A 366 9.06 -6.71 24.09
N ASN A 367 10.33 -7.08 23.95
CA ASN A 367 11.28 -6.28 23.18
C ASN A 367 10.88 -6.27 21.70
N ALA A 368 10.98 -5.10 21.08
CA ALA A 368 10.60 -4.87 19.69
C ALA A 368 11.70 -4.07 18.95
N ASP A 369 12.95 -4.44 19.18
CA ASP A 369 14.13 -3.88 18.50
C ASP A 369 14.29 -4.52 17.10
N TYR A 370 13.62 -3.93 16.11
CA TYR A 370 13.69 -4.36 14.71
C TYR A 370 14.40 -3.32 13.85
N GLY A 371 14.82 -3.69 12.65
CA GLY A 371 15.43 -2.77 11.67
C GLY A 371 16.97 -2.71 11.65
N GLY A 372 17.65 -3.37 12.59
CA GLY A 372 19.10 -3.54 12.63
C GLY A 372 19.58 -4.92 12.14
N THR A 373 20.90 -5.09 12.05
CA THR A 373 21.58 -6.37 11.78
C THR A 373 22.66 -6.56 12.84
N LEU A 374 22.69 -7.70 13.55
CA LEU A 374 23.69 -8.01 14.57
C LEU A 374 23.84 -6.89 15.63
N ASP A 375 22.72 -6.41 16.17
CA ASP A 375 22.66 -5.31 17.16
C ASP A 375 23.24 -3.96 16.69
N SER A 376 23.40 -3.79 15.38
CA SER A 376 23.79 -2.52 14.75
C SER A 376 22.66 -1.96 13.90
N PHE A 377 22.39 -0.68 14.06
CA PHE A 377 21.38 0.03 13.29
C PHE A 377 22.03 0.96 12.26
N PRO A 378 21.54 1.01 11.02
CA PRO A 378 22.03 1.95 10.02
C PRO A 378 22.03 3.39 10.56
N GLY A 379 23.18 4.06 10.47
CA GLY A 379 23.33 5.44 10.94
C GLY A 379 23.19 5.63 12.46
N GLU A 380 23.37 4.57 13.26
CA GLU A 380 23.26 4.59 14.73
C GLU A 380 21.92 5.15 15.22
N PHE A 381 20.86 4.90 14.45
CA PHE A 381 19.52 5.38 14.74
C PHE A 381 18.49 4.31 14.42
N ALA A 382 17.59 4.09 15.37
CA ALA A 382 16.39 3.30 15.20
C ALA A 382 15.30 3.89 16.09
N GLU A 383 14.15 4.15 15.51
CA GLU A 383 13.00 4.67 16.24
C GLU A 383 11.78 3.81 15.90
N ALA A 384 11.11 3.34 16.94
CA ALA A 384 9.80 2.72 16.86
C ALA A 384 8.82 3.72 16.24
N GLU A 385 8.04 3.34 15.23
CA GLU A 385 7.14 4.28 14.54
C GLU A 385 5.86 3.61 14.01
N GLY A 386 4.76 3.79 14.73
CA GLY A 386 3.44 3.32 14.32
C GLY A 386 3.16 1.85 14.60
N LEU A 387 1.87 1.54 14.74
CA LEU A 387 1.31 0.20 14.85
C LEU A 387 0.05 0.09 13.99
N GLN A 388 -0.24 -1.13 13.53
CA GLN A 388 -1.51 -1.45 12.90
C GLN A 388 -1.91 -2.89 13.22
N ILE A 389 -3.19 -3.11 13.56
CA ILE A 389 -3.81 -4.42 13.37
C ILE A 389 -4.36 -4.51 11.94
N TYR A 390 -3.78 -5.39 11.13
CA TYR A 390 -4.22 -5.65 9.76
C TYR A 390 -5.18 -6.83 9.77
N TYR A 391 -6.37 -6.64 9.18
CA TYR A 391 -7.31 -7.72 8.90
C TYR A 391 -7.36 -7.95 7.40
N ASP A 392 -7.04 -9.16 6.97
CA ASP A 392 -7.20 -9.55 5.58
C ASP A 392 -8.70 -9.61 5.22
N LYS A 393 -9.07 -8.94 4.13
CA LYS A 393 -10.47 -8.80 3.73
C LYS A 393 -11.09 -10.15 3.34
N ASP A 394 -10.31 -11.00 2.67
CA ASP A 394 -10.84 -12.22 2.05
C ASP A 394 -10.86 -13.39 3.03
N SER A 395 -9.80 -13.58 3.81
CA SER A 395 -9.69 -14.67 4.78
C SER A 395 -10.22 -14.32 6.17
N GLY A 396 -10.32 -13.02 6.50
CA GLY A 396 -10.66 -12.54 7.84
C GLY A 396 -9.55 -12.73 8.88
N LYS A 397 -8.39 -13.26 8.47
CA LYS A 397 -7.23 -13.45 9.34
C LYS A 397 -6.57 -12.11 9.71
N LYS A 398 -5.84 -12.08 10.83
CA LYS A 398 -5.22 -10.85 11.35
C LYS A 398 -3.70 -10.93 11.56
N ALA A 399 -3.08 -9.76 11.50
CA ALA A 399 -1.67 -9.54 11.80
C ALA A 399 -1.48 -8.24 12.60
N LEU A 400 -0.52 -8.23 13.52
CA LEU A 400 -0.01 -7.03 14.16
C LEU A 400 1.23 -6.58 13.39
N MET A 401 1.20 -5.36 12.90
CA MET A 401 2.28 -4.73 12.15
C MET A 401 2.91 -3.63 13.00
N LEU A 402 4.24 -3.57 12.99
CA LEU A 402 5.03 -2.50 13.59
C LEU A 402 5.89 -1.83 12.53
N GLY A 403 6.07 -0.53 12.67
CA GLY A 403 6.93 0.27 11.80
C GLY A 403 8.19 0.67 12.54
N VAL A 404 9.30 0.75 11.83
CA VAL A 404 10.57 1.21 12.36
C VAL A 404 11.20 2.17 11.37
N THR A 405 11.72 3.29 11.85
CA THR A 405 12.58 4.18 11.07
C THR A 405 14.04 3.95 11.45
N VAL A 406 14.92 3.73 10.46
CA VAL A 406 16.37 3.60 10.65
C VAL A 406 17.13 4.49 9.66
N GLY A 407 18.47 4.56 9.78
CA GLY A 407 19.32 5.41 8.95
C GLY A 407 19.44 6.81 9.55
N GLY A 408 20.58 7.50 9.39
CA GLY A 408 20.84 8.82 9.99
C GLY A 408 20.06 9.97 9.33
N ASP A 409 20.17 11.18 9.89
CA ASP A 409 19.49 12.37 9.33
C ASP A 409 19.84 12.58 7.84
N GLY A 410 18.84 12.99 7.06
CA GLY A 410 18.94 13.10 5.59
C GLY A 410 18.74 11.79 4.81
N ASN A 411 18.92 10.63 5.46
CA ASN A 411 18.97 9.31 4.82
C ASN A 411 18.11 8.28 5.56
N ARG A 412 16.96 8.71 6.09
CA ARG A 412 16.02 7.82 6.79
C ARG A 412 15.41 6.81 5.82
N THR A 413 15.22 5.59 6.29
CA THR A 413 14.41 4.55 5.65
C THR A 413 13.42 3.97 6.65
N HIS A 414 12.26 3.55 6.17
CA HIS A 414 11.16 3.09 7.00
C HIS A 414 10.84 1.64 6.65
N ARG A 415 10.70 0.78 7.65
CA ARG A 415 10.51 -0.65 7.49
C ARG A 415 9.29 -1.08 8.26
N VAL A 416 8.52 -2.00 7.68
CA VAL A 416 7.36 -2.58 8.34
C VAL A 416 7.64 -4.05 8.60
N PHE A 417 7.42 -4.47 9.84
CA PHE A 417 7.48 -5.87 10.26
C PHE A 417 6.13 -6.31 10.78
N MET A 418 5.87 -7.62 10.82
CA MET A 418 4.60 -8.15 11.29
C MET A 418 4.73 -9.48 12.03
N ILE A 419 3.79 -9.72 12.95
CA ILE A 419 3.39 -11.06 13.38
C ILE A 419 1.98 -11.26 12.89
N GLY A 420 1.68 -12.41 12.29
CA GLY A 420 0.33 -12.68 11.82
C GLY A 420 -0.01 -14.15 11.82
N GLN A 421 -1.30 -14.39 11.63
CA GLN A 421 -1.81 -15.72 11.35
C GLN A 421 -1.26 -16.24 10.03
N ARG A 422 -1.24 -17.56 9.88
CA ARG A 422 -0.61 -18.25 8.76
C ARG A 422 -1.11 -17.73 7.40
N GLY A 423 -0.20 -17.45 6.47
CA GLY A 423 -0.52 -17.04 5.09
C GLY A 423 -0.59 -15.53 4.86
N ILE A 424 -0.69 -14.70 5.91
CA ILE A 424 -0.82 -13.24 5.71
C ILE A 424 0.45 -12.62 5.15
N LEU A 425 1.63 -13.07 5.59
CA LEU A 425 2.90 -12.53 5.10
C LEU A 425 3.04 -12.76 3.59
N GLU A 426 2.70 -13.97 3.13
CA GLU A 426 2.71 -14.33 1.70
C GLU A 426 1.70 -13.51 0.89
N ILE A 427 0.52 -13.23 1.46
CA ILE A 427 -0.47 -12.34 0.85
C ILE A 427 0.11 -10.92 0.70
N LEU A 428 0.74 -10.37 1.74
CA LEU A 428 1.30 -9.02 1.70
C LEU A 428 2.50 -8.92 0.74
N HIS A 429 3.41 -9.90 0.73
CA HIS A 429 4.55 -9.94 -0.19
C HIS A 429 4.11 -10.12 -1.65
N SER A 430 3.03 -10.86 -1.91
CA SER A 430 2.54 -11.08 -3.28
C SER A 430 1.78 -9.89 -3.87
N ARG A 431 1.31 -8.95 -3.04
CA ARG A 431 0.60 -7.73 -3.50
C ARG A 431 1.51 -6.73 -4.23
N GLY A 432 2.83 -6.80 -4.04
CA GLY A 432 3.77 -5.89 -4.69
C GLY A 432 5.13 -6.53 -4.92
N VAL A 433 5.60 -6.53 -6.17
CA VAL A 433 6.97 -6.96 -6.48
C VAL A 433 7.94 -5.91 -5.94
N PRO A 434 9.06 -6.31 -5.28
CA PRO A 434 10.11 -5.37 -4.90
C PRO A 434 10.51 -4.47 -6.07
N PHE A 435 10.84 -3.22 -5.77
CA PHE A 435 11.24 -2.29 -6.81
C PHE A 435 12.50 -2.80 -7.53
N ILE A 436 12.43 -2.80 -8.86
CA ILE A 436 13.53 -3.15 -9.75
C ILE A 436 13.65 -2.10 -10.85
N MET A 437 14.84 -1.92 -11.43
CA MET A 437 15.06 -0.94 -12.52
C MET A 437 14.51 -1.42 -13.87
N SER A 438 14.33 -2.72 -14.06
CA SER A 438 13.80 -3.37 -15.27
C SER A 438 12.40 -3.94 -15.03
N ASP A 439 11.81 -4.63 -16.01
CA ASP A 439 10.76 -5.61 -15.73
C ASP A 439 11.37 -6.88 -15.07
N THR A 440 10.53 -7.74 -14.49
CA THR A 440 10.98 -8.98 -13.83
C THR A 440 11.58 -10.01 -14.80
N GLY A 441 11.38 -9.82 -16.11
CA GLY A 441 11.97 -10.64 -17.17
C GLY A 441 13.31 -10.10 -17.69
N GLY A 442 13.83 -9.01 -17.14
CA GLY A 442 15.10 -8.40 -17.54
C GLY A 442 15.04 -7.49 -18.76
N ARG A 443 13.85 -7.07 -19.21
CA ARG A 443 13.66 -6.06 -20.27
C ARG A 443 13.48 -4.67 -19.66
N VAL A 444 13.60 -3.63 -20.50
CA VAL A 444 13.22 -2.27 -20.10
C VAL A 444 11.77 -2.23 -19.60
N LYS A 445 11.48 -1.36 -18.64
CA LYS A 445 10.13 -1.08 -18.17
C LYS A 445 9.29 -0.46 -19.30
N PRO A 446 7.98 -0.72 -19.32
CA PRO A 446 7.06 0.04 -20.15
C PRO A 446 6.99 1.49 -19.66
N LEU A 447 6.71 2.44 -20.56
CA LEU A 447 6.43 3.82 -20.16
C LEU A 447 5.19 3.86 -19.25
N PRO A 448 5.21 4.65 -18.15
CA PRO A 448 4.09 4.72 -17.21
C PRO A 448 2.84 5.41 -17.78
N MET A 449 2.97 6.03 -18.95
CA MET A 449 1.89 6.69 -19.67
C MET A 449 1.97 6.40 -21.17
N ARG A 450 0.86 6.58 -21.87
CA ARG A 450 0.83 6.39 -23.33
C ARG A 450 1.79 7.38 -24.02
N PRO A 451 2.51 6.96 -25.07
CA PRO A 451 3.45 7.83 -25.79
C PRO A 451 2.84 9.15 -26.26
N ASP A 452 1.57 9.17 -26.69
CA ASP A 452 0.87 10.38 -27.15
C ASP A 452 0.60 11.40 -26.04
N LYS A 453 0.64 10.97 -24.78
CA LYS A 453 0.45 11.79 -23.57
C LYS A 453 1.77 12.28 -22.96
N LEU A 454 2.90 11.67 -23.31
CA LEU A 454 4.22 12.09 -22.85
C LEU A 454 4.71 13.29 -23.69
N LYS A 455 4.28 14.49 -23.31
CA LYS A 455 4.72 15.75 -23.95
C LYS A 455 6.03 16.27 -23.39
N ASN A 456 6.34 15.95 -22.15
CA ASN A 456 7.61 16.30 -21.52
C ASN A 456 8.17 15.09 -20.78
N LEU A 457 9.45 14.79 -20.96
CA LEU A 457 10.18 13.81 -20.17
C LEU A 457 10.21 14.17 -18.70
N GLY A 458 10.06 15.45 -18.33
CA GLY A 458 9.90 15.89 -16.94
C GLY A 458 8.73 15.22 -16.20
N MET A 459 7.73 14.72 -16.93
CA MET A 459 6.58 13.99 -16.35
C MET A 459 6.94 12.56 -15.92
N LEU A 460 8.10 12.04 -16.34
CA LEU A 460 8.55 10.68 -16.06
C LEU A 460 9.54 10.70 -14.90
N THR A 461 9.00 10.61 -13.68
CA THR A 461 9.77 10.61 -12.43
C THR A 461 9.88 9.22 -11.80
N GLU A 462 9.15 8.22 -12.30
CA GLU A 462 9.27 6.83 -11.84
C GLU A 462 10.66 6.28 -12.22
N PRO A 463 11.45 5.77 -11.25
CA PRO A 463 12.76 5.24 -11.55
C PRO A 463 12.68 3.94 -12.37
N GLY A 464 13.61 3.80 -13.31
CA GLY A 464 13.68 2.65 -14.18
C GLY A 464 14.44 2.88 -15.48
N LEU A 465 14.62 1.79 -16.21
CA LEU A 465 15.18 1.77 -17.56
C LEU A 465 14.03 1.68 -18.55
N TYR A 466 13.91 2.66 -19.45
CA TYR A 466 12.87 2.80 -20.45
C TYR A 466 13.48 2.87 -21.85
N TYR A 467 12.63 2.71 -22.87
CA TYR A 467 13.01 2.91 -24.26
C TYR A 467 12.02 3.81 -24.99
N LEU A 468 12.53 4.78 -25.72
CA LEU A 468 11.79 5.73 -26.54
C LEU A 468 12.06 5.41 -28.01
N TYR A 469 11.00 5.10 -28.75
CA TYR A 469 11.09 4.95 -30.21
C TYR A 469 11.16 6.33 -30.88
N THR A 470 11.63 6.36 -32.13
CA THR A 470 11.85 7.60 -32.88
C THR A 470 10.58 8.47 -32.95
N ASP A 471 9.44 7.85 -33.23
CA ASP A 471 8.11 8.47 -33.28
C ASP A 471 7.61 8.99 -31.91
N HIS A 472 8.10 8.43 -30.81
CA HIS A 472 7.87 8.97 -29.47
C HIS A 472 8.68 10.26 -29.28
N THR A 473 9.98 10.23 -29.62
CA THR A 473 10.89 11.35 -29.33
C THR A 473 10.50 12.64 -30.05
N VAL A 474 9.88 12.57 -31.23
CA VAL A 474 9.47 13.77 -31.99
C VAL A 474 8.30 14.53 -31.34
N GLN A 475 7.56 13.90 -30.42
CA GLN A 475 6.41 14.50 -29.73
C GLN A 475 6.74 15.12 -28.38
N ILE A 476 7.99 14.95 -27.92
CA ILE A 476 8.46 15.40 -26.62
C ILE A 476 9.09 16.79 -26.76
N ASP A 477 8.58 17.79 -26.05
CA ASP A 477 9.00 19.17 -26.22
C ASP A 477 10.33 19.47 -25.52
N ASP A 478 10.54 18.92 -24.32
CA ASP A 478 11.76 19.09 -23.51
C ASP A 478 12.90 18.11 -23.86
N PHE A 479 12.95 17.57 -25.07
CA PHE A 479 14.02 16.67 -25.53
C PHE A 479 15.29 17.46 -25.89
N PRO A 480 16.52 16.95 -25.64
CA PRO A 480 17.78 17.73 -25.79
C PRO A 480 18.14 18.14 -27.21
N LEU A 481 17.48 17.56 -28.23
CA LEU A 481 17.76 17.82 -29.65
C LEU A 481 16.54 18.43 -30.35
N PRO A 482 16.70 19.27 -31.39
CA PRO A 482 15.60 19.71 -32.25
C PRO A 482 14.85 18.53 -32.88
N ARG A 483 13.55 18.69 -33.19
CA ARG A 483 12.70 17.59 -33.71
C ARG A 483 13.28 16.95 -34.96
N GLU A 484 13.87 17.74 -35.83
CA GLU A 484 14.47 17.35 -37.09
C GLU A 484 15.79 16.55 -36.92
N TRP A 485 16.42 16.58 -35.73
CA TRP A 485 17.60 15.78 -35.39
C TRP A 485 17.24 14.39 -34.83
N ARG A 486 15.97 14.16 -34.52
CA ARG A 486 15.51 12.96 -33.79
C ARG A 486 15.22 11.83 -34.77
N ASP A 487 16.27 11.15 -35.21
CA ASP A 487 16.22 10.09 -36.25
C ASP A 487 16.46 8.68 -35.71
N ALA A 488 16.52 8.50 -34.39
CA ALA A 488 16.82 7.22 -33.74
C ALA A 488 16.03 7.04 -32.45
N GLY A 489 15.95 5.79 -31.99
CA GLY A 489 15.47 5.47 -30.66
C GLY A 489 16.49 5.80 -29.56
N TRP A 490 16.01 5.90 -28.32
CA TRP A 490 16.81 6.30 -27.17
C TRP A 490 16.48 5.45 -25.96
N PHE A 491 17.51 5.02 -25.24
CA PHE A 491 17.35 4.53 -23.88
C PHE A 491 17.19 5.72 -22.94
N LEU A 492 16.23 5.62 -22.03
CA LEU A 492 16.01 6.58 -20.96
C LEU A 492 16.21 5.85 -19.64
N GLU A 493 17.17 6.29 -18.85
CA GLU A 493 17.34 5.86 -17.47
C GLU A 493 16.87 6.97 -16.53
N VAL A 494 15.95 6.64 -15.63
CA VAL A 494 15.57 7.51 -14.51
C VAL A 494 16.12 6.90 -13.24
N LYS A 495 17.07 7.60 -12.61
CA LYS A 495 17.71 7.16 -11.37
C LYS A 495 16.74 7.23 -10.18
N PRO A 496 16.96 6.43 -9.12
CA PRO A 496 16.21 6.55 -7.88
C PRO A 496 16.24 7.99 -7.33
N PRO A 497 15.13 8.49 -6.77
CA PRO A 497 15.10 9.82 -6.17
C PRO A 497 15.94 9.85 -4.90
N GLN A 498 16.49 11.03 -4.59
CA GLN A 498 16.92 11.33 -3.22
C GLN A 498 15.71 11.53 -2.30
N THR A 499 15.88 11.56 -0.97
CA THR A 499 14.77 11.59 0.03
C THR A 499 13.79 12.76 -0.12
N GLY A 500 14.20 13.84 -0.78
CA GLY A 500 13.40 15.00 -1.15
C GLY A 500 12.74 14.95 -2.53
N GLY A 501 12.91 13.87 -3.30
CA GLY A 501 12.21 13.64 -4.56
C GLY A 501 12.95 14.05 -5.84
N ASP A 502 14.16 14.61 -5.78
CA ASP A 502 14.89 14.95 -7.00
C ASP A 502 15.37 13.69 -7.72
N VAL A 503 15.21 13.65 -9.04
CA VAL A 503 15.59 12.51 -9.89
C VAL A 503 16.56 12.94 -10.99
N ILE A 504 17.45 12.03 -11.39
CA ILE A 504 18.33 12.22 -12.55
C ILE A 504 17.76 11.45 -13.72
N GLN A 505 17.67 12.11 -14.87
CA GLN A 505 17.34 11.46 -16.15
C GLN A 505 18.56 11.40 -17.04
N ILE A 506 18.81 10.24 -17.64
CA ILE A 506 19.90 10.01 -18.59
C ILE A 506 19.33 9.45 -19.88
N LEU A 507 19.53 10.17 -20.98
CA LEU A 507 19.17 9.74 -22.33
C LEU A 507 20.40 9.24 -23.05
N THR A 508 20.32 8.07 -23.69
CA THR A 508 21.39 7.53 -24.53
C THR A 508 20.85 7.06 -25.87
N ARG A 509 21.40 7.61 -26.97
CA ARG A 509 20.98 7.26 -28.32
C ARG A 509 21.29 5.80 -28.62
N ASN A 510 20.29 5.06 -29.10
CA ASN A 510 20.50 3.73 -29.65
C ASN A 510 21.16 3.87 -31.02
N SER A 511 22.46 3.59 -31.10
CA SER A 511 23.25 3.80 -32.31
C SER A 511 24.31 2.72 -32.49
N TYR A 512 24.31 2.06 -33.65
CA TYR A 512 25.34 1.09 -34.06
C TYR A 512 26.37 1.72 -35.00
N ALA A 513 25.95 2.61 -35.89
CA ALA A 513 26.78 3.18 -36.96
C ALA A 513 27.31 4.60 -36.68
N ARG A 514 26.87 5.23 -35.59
CA ARG A 514 27.34 6.55 -35.11
C ARG A 514 27.74 6.47 -33.63
N ASN A 515 28.33 7.52 -33.09
CA ASN A 515 28.61 7.60 -31.65
C ASN A 515 27.30 7.52 -30.84
N MET A 516 27.36 6.97 -29.62
CA MET A 516 26.24 7.02 -28.70
C MET A 516 26.23 8.38 -28.00
N MET A 517 25.29 9.24 -28.39
CA MET A 517 25.07 10.52 -27.70
C MET A 517 24.41 10.26 -26.35
N THR A 518 24.95 10.86 -25.29
CA THR A 518 24.36 10.81 -23.95
C THR A 518 24.07 12.22 -23.45
N PHE A 519 22.88 12.41 -22.87
CA PHE A 519 22.49 13.62 -22.15
C PHE A 519 22.00 13.27 -20.76
N GLU A 520 22.26 14.13 -19.78
CA GLU A 520 21.74 13.98 -18.42
C GLU A 520 21.22 15.29 -17.83
N ARG A 521 20.21 15.21 -16.96
CA ARG A 521 19.64 16.37 -16.27
C ARG A 521 19.04 15.97 -14.92
N VAL A 522 18.75 16.96 -14.09
CA VAL A 522 18.07 16.80 -12.81
C VAL A 522 16.66 17.37 -12.90
N LEU A 523 15.68 16.64 -12.35
CA LEU A 523 14.33 17.13 -12.10
C LEU A 523 14.16 17.29 -10.60
N SER A 524 13.70 18.46 -10.13
CA SER A 524 13.42 18.65 -8.72
C SER A 524 12.03 18.14 -8.34
N GLY A 525 11.97 17.27 -7.35
CA GLY A 525 10.71 16.82 -6.76
C GLY A 525 10.10 17.85 -5.81
N ARG A 526 10.87 18.86 -5.37
CA ARG A 526 10.43 19.87 -4.39
C ARG A 526 9.83 21.11 -5.04
N THR A 527 10.50 21.67 -6.05
CA THR A 527 10.08 22.91 -6.71
C THR A 527 9.37 22.64 -8.03
N GLY A 528 9.51 21.44 -8.59
CA GLY A 528 9.06 21.12 -9.94
C GLY A 528 9.99 21.68 -11.04
N ASP A 529 11.12 22.28 -10.65
CA ASP A 529 12.10 22.83 -11.60
C ASP A 529 12.79 21.70 -12.37
N ILE A 530 13.12 21.99 -13.62
CA ILE A 530 13.81 21.06 -14.52
C ILE A 530 15.10 21.72 -14.97
N SER A 531 16.24 21.08 -14.72
CA SER A 531 17.52 21.60 -15.21
C SER A 531 17.65 21.42 -16.72
N ASP A 532 18.53 22.23 -17.32
CA ASP A 532 18.97 22.01 -18.69
C ASP A 532 19.64 20.64 -18.86
N TRP A 533 19.66 20.15 -20.10
CA TRP A 533 20.37 18.93 -20.48
C TRP A 533 21.87 19.17 -20.58
N ASN A 534 22.65 18.35 -19.89
CA ASN A 534 24.10 18.30 -19.98
C ASN A 534 24.51 17.21 -20.98
N TYR A 535 25.28 17.57 -22.00
CA TYR A 535 25.85 16.59 -22.91
C TYR A 535 27.04 15.88 -22.28
N VAL A 536 27.05 14.55 -22.32
CA VAL A 536 28.15 13.72 -21.82
C VAL A 536 28.95 13.21 -23.03
N PRO A 537 30.17 13.74 -23.28
CA PRO A 537 30.96 13.38 -24.46
C PRO A 537 31.40 11.92 -24.42
N LYS A 538 30.92 11.14 -25.41
CA LYS A 538 31.32 9.75 -25.66
C LYS A 538 31.60 9.60 -27.14
N ASN A 539 32.70 8.94 -27.50
CA ASN A 539 33.11 8.79 -28.89
C ASN A 539 33.70 7.39 -29.13
N SER A 540 33.28 6.73 -30.20
CA SER A 540 33.79 5.42 -30.64
C SER A 540 34.69 5.53 -31.88
N GLY A 541 35.25 6.71 -32.14
CA GLY A 541 36.02 7.04 -33.35
C GLY A 541 35.16 7.32 -34.59
N LYS A 542 33.84 7.38 -34.47
CA LYS A 542 32.93 7.65 -35.60
C LYS A 542 32.65 9.15 -35.68
N TRP A 543 32.37 9.64 -36.89
CA TRP A 543 31.93 11.02 -37.09
C TRP A 543 30.47 11.24 -36.64
N GLU A 544 30.16 12.45 -36.19
CA GLU A 544 28.79 12.96 -36.15
C GLU A 544 28.63 13.95 -37.31
N ARG A 545 27.55 13.81 -38.11
CA ARG A 545 27.26 14.72 -39.21
C ARG A 545 26.34 15.83 -38.75
N VAL A 546 26.54 17.03 -39.29
CA VAL A 546 25.58 18.13 -39.10
C VAL A 546 24.36 17.88 -39.98
N PRO A 547 23.13 17.86 -39.42
CA PRO A 547 21.92 17.66 -40.21
C PRO A 547 21.75 18.70 -41.33
N SER A 548 21.22 18.25 -42.47
CA SER A 548 21.21 19.03 -43.71
C SER A 548 20.35 20.29 -43.66
N PHE A 549 19.36 20.34 -42.78
CA PHE A 549 18.50 21.52 -42.63
C PHE A 549 19.21 22.69 -41.93
N ILE A 550 20.36 22.46 -41.26
CA ILE A 550 21.12 23.54 -40.62
C ILE A 550 21.96 24.26 -41.66
N THR A 551 21.70 25.56 -41.77
CA THR A 551 22.34 26.47 -42.73
C THR A 551 23.20 27.55 -42.06
N LYS A 552 23.23 27.59 -40.72
CA LYS A 552 24.12 28.45 -39.94
C LYS A 552 24.91 27.64 -38.92
N MET A 553 26.19 27.91 -38.80
CA MET A 553 27.07 27.34 -37.79
C MET A 553 26.57 27.72 -36.39
N SER A 554 26.07 28.93 -36.19
CA SER A 554 25.53 29.39 -34.89
C SER A 554 24.43 28.48 -34.29
N ASP A 555 23.75 27.66 -35.09
CA ASP A 555 22.74 26.71 -34.61
C ASP A 555 23.35 25.42 -34.04
N ILE A 556 24.65 25.18 -34.27
CA ILE A 556 25.43 24.06 -33.73
C ILE A 556 26.03 24.49 -32.39
N ASN A 557 25.24 24.46 -31.32
CA ASN A 557 25.59 25.08 -30.03
C ASN A 557 25.65 24.10 -28.85
N ILE A 558 25.66 22.79 -29.09
CA ILE A 558 25.77 21.79 -28.02
C ILE A 558 27.24 21.66 -27.61
N VAL A 559 27.57 22.26 -26.47
CA VAL A 559 28.94 22.26 -25.92
C VAL A 559 29.44 20.84 -25.67
N GLY A 560 30.70 20.60 -26.01
CA GLY A 560 31.38 19.30 -25.92
C GLY A 560 31.17 18.40 -27.13
N MET A 561 30.19 18.66 -27.98
CA MET A 561 30.00 17.90 -29.21
C MET A 561 31.06 18.24 -30.26
N SER A 562 31.39 17.22 -31.07
CA SER A 562 32.23 17.38 -32.25
C SER A 562 31.51 16.88 -33.49
N PHE A 563 31.70 17.57 -34.61
CA PHE A 563 31.10 17.26 -35.89
C PHE A 563 32.15 17.22 -36.99
N TYR A 564 31.95 16.35 -37.98
CA TYR A 564 32.72 16.39 -39.22
C TYR A 564 31.94 17.17 -40.28
N LEU A 565 32.55 18.21 -40.83
CA LEU A 565 32.00 19.03 -41.91
C LEU A 565 32.64 18.61 -43.23
N THR A 566 31.83 18.18 -44.18
CA THR A 566 32.27 17.93 -45.55
C THR A 566 32.44 19.25 -46.32
N THR A 567 33.07 19.19 -47.49
CA THR A 567 33.16 20.34 -48.41
C THR A 567 31.78 20.90 -48.75
N ASP A 568 30.78 20.03 -48.92
CA ASP A 568 29.41 20.45 -49.21
C ASP A 568 28.72 21.09 -48.00
N ASP A 569 28.99 20.60 -46.78
CA ASP A 569 28.50 21.25 -45.56
C ASP A 569 29.07 22.68 -45.42
N THR A 570 30.37 22.87 -45.65
CA THR A 570 30.98 24.21 -45.57
C THR A 570 30.43 25.20 -46.61
N LYS A 571 29.98 24.72 -47.78
CA LYS A 571 29.29 25.55 -48.78
C LYS A 571 27.88 25.94 -48.31
N ARG A 572 27.19 25.01 -47.65
CA ARG A 572 25.82 25.21 -47.14
C ARG A 572 25.74 26.27 -46.04
N PHE A 573 26.72 26.32 -45.15
CA PHE A 573 26.70 27.27 -44.04
C PHE A 573 26.91 28.71 -44.50
N THR A 574 25.95 29.59 -44.19
CA THR A 574 26.00 31.01 -44.60
C THR A 574 27.11 31.79 -43.89
N ASP A 575 27.39 31.46 -42.63
CA ASP A 575 28.30 32.12 -41.68
C ASP A 575 29.67 31.45 -41.53
N PHE A 576 29.97 30.47 -42.39
CA PHE A 576 31.31 29.88 -42.53
C PHE A 576 32.25 30.85 -43.28
N PRO A 577 33.56 30.91 -42.96
CA PRO A 577 34.50 31.81 -43.63
C PRO A 577 34.49 31.67 -45.16
N THR A 578 34.11 32.74 -45.86
CA THR A 578 33.89 32.74 -47.32
C THR A 578 35.10 32.21 -48.09
N GLU A 579 36.31 32.59 -47.69
CA GLU A 579 37.55 32.18 -48.36
C GLU A 579 37.94 30.71 -48.19
N ARG A 580 37.24 29.97 -47.31
CA ARG A 580 37.53 28.56 -47.02
C ARG A 580 36.33 27.64 -47.27
N LYS A 581 35.22 28.16 -47.80
CA LYS A 581 34.05 27.35 -48.20
C LYS A 581 34.41 26.39 -49.33
N GLY A 582 34.07 25.12 -49.16
CA GLY A 582 34.25 24.08 -50.19
C GLY A 582 35.69 23.65 -50.44
N VAL A 583 36.66 24.13 -49.66
CA VAL A 583 38.10 23.89 -49.89
C VAL A 583 38.58 22.55 -49.32
N ALA A 584 38.10 22.18 -48.13
CA ALA A 584 38.49 20.96 -47.43
C ALA A 584 37.39 20.51 -46.45
N GLY A 585 37.55 19.32 -45.87
CA GLY A 585 36.77 18.89 -44.71
C GLY A 585 37.33 19.48 -43.41
N TRP A 586 36.47 19.66 -42.41
CA TRP A 586 36.83 20.27 -41.12
C TRP A 586 36.24 19.49 -39.95
N ASN A 587 36.99 19.36 -38.87
CA ASN A 587 36.47 18.89 -37.58
C ASN A 587 36.04 20.12 -36.77
N LEU A 588 34.75 20.23 -36.47
CA LEU A 588 34.20 21.24 -35.59
C LEU A 588 34.17 20.71 -34.16
N TYR A 589 34.69 21.48 -33.21
CA TYR A 589 34.53 21.31 -31.78
C TYR A 589 33.74 22.49 -31.23
N VAL A 590 32.70 22.21 -30.44
CA VAL A 590 31.93 23.23 -29.74
C VAL A 590 32.41 23.25 -28.28
N GLU A 591 32.95 24.37 -27.83
CA GLU A 591 33.62 24.52 -26.54
C GLU A 591 32.83 25.49 -25.64
N ALA A 592 33.01 25.33 -24.33
CA ALA A 592 32.34 26.15 -23.34
C ALA A 592 32.81 27.62 -23.40
N SER A 593 31.91 28.54 -23.10
CA SER A 593 32.20 29.97 -22.94
C SER A 593 31.43 30.52 -21.72
N ASN A 594 31.05 31.81 -21.73
CA ASN A 594 30.11 32.38 -20.77
C ASN A 594 28.72 31.74 -20.86
N THR A 595 27.89 31.94 -19.84
CA THR A 595 26.50 31.44 -19.80
C THR A 595 25.72 31.90 -21.02
N GLY A 596 25.21 30.94 -21.82
CA GLY A 596 24.49 31.20 -23.07
C GLY A 596 25.38 31.34 -24.31
N GLY A 597 26.70 31.49 -24.13
CA GLY A 597 27.71 31.55 -25.17
C GLY A 597 28.44 30.23 -25.41
N PHE A 598 29.18 30.15 -26.51
CA PHE A 598 29.98 28.99 -26.90
C PHE A 598 31.11 29.40 -27.85
N VAL A 599 32.14 28.56 -27.96
CA VAL A 599 33.25 28.77 -28.90
C VAL A 599 33.22 27.68 -29.95
N HIS A 600 33.39 28.05 -31.22
CA HIS A 600 33.64 27.11 -32.29
C HIS A 600 35.12 27.03 -32.58
N ARG A 601 35.68 25.82 -32.53
CA ARG A 601 37.02 25.50 -33.00
C ARG A 601 36.94 24.57 -34.20
N LEU A 602 37.30 25.06 -35.37
CA LEU A 602 37.39 24.28 -36.61
C LEU A 602 38.84 23.89 -36.87
N VAL A 603 39.11 22.60 -36.97
CA VAL A 603 40.44 22.07 -37.33
C VAL A 603 40.36 21.49 -38.73
N ARG A 604 41.19 21.99 -39.66
CA ARG A 604 41.23 21.51 -41.03
C ARG A 604 41.67 20.05 -41.06
N ASN A 605 40.90 19.19 -41.70
CA ASN A 605 41.28 17.80 -41.91
C ASN A 605 42.16 17.69 -43.17
N SER A 606 43.46 17.89 -42.99
CA SER A 606 44.46 17.88 -44.07
C SER A 606 45.64 16.98 -43.70
N VAL A 607 46.11 16.19 -44.68
CA VAL A 607 47.28 15.32 -44.54
C VAL A 607 48.53 15.95 -45.19
N THR A 608 48.35 16.81 -46.20
CA THR A 608 49.45 17.34 -47.03
C THR A 608 49.62 18.86 -46.95
N ALA A 609 48.58 19.60 -46.59
CA ALA A 609 48.65 21.05 -46.36
C ALA A 609 48.84 21.37 -44.87
N SER A 610 49.39 22.55 -44.58
CA SER A 610 49.52 23.13 -43.24
C SER A 610 48.22 23.01 -42.43
N CYS A 611 48.36 22.73 -41.14
CA CYS A 611 47.22 22.72 -40.22
C CYS A 611 46.64 24.14 -40.09
N GLU A 612 45.33 24.27 -40.25
CA GLU A 612 44.60 25.52 -39.99
C GLU A 612 43.60 25.26 -38.85
N ILE A 613 43.59 26.15 -37.86
CA ILE A 613 42.59 26.17 -36.79
C ILE A 613 41.86 27.51 -36.85
N LEU A 614 40.54 27.48 -37.03
CA LEU A 614 39.71 28.68 -36.97
C LEU A 614 38.95 28.70 -35.64
N LEU A 615 38.94 29.85 -34.98
CA LEU A 615 38.17 30.08 -33.76
C LEU A 615 37.11 31.15 -34.00
N LYS A 616 35.95 30.98 -33.38
CA LYS A 616 34.93 32.03 -33.30
C LYS A 616 34.18 31.95 -31.98
N ASN A 617 34.09 33.08 -31.30
CA ASN A 617 33.37 33.22 -30.04
C ASN A 617 31.94 33.68 -30.30
N TYR A 618 30.98 33.01 -29.67
CA TYR A 618 29.57 33.37 -29.68
C TYR A 618 29.17 33.74 -28.26
N ASP A 619 28.69 34.97 -28.06
CA ASP A 619 28.07 35.40 -26.80
C ASP A 619 26.64 34.85 -26.71
N SER A 620 25.99 34.67 -27.87
CA SER A 620 24.75 33.90 -28.03
C SER A 620 24.64 33.38 -29.46
N LYS A 621 23.58 32.63 -29.78
CA LYS A 621 23.28 32.22 -31.18
C LYS A 621 23.18 33.39 -32.16
N THR A 622 22.87 34.59 -31.68
CA THR A 622 22.62 35.78 -32.52
C THR A 622 23.72 36.83 -32.43
N SER A 623 24.66 36.69 -31.49
CA SER A 623 25.75 37.64 -31.23
C SER A 623 27.08 36.89 -31.23
N SER A 624 27.98 37.26 -32.14
CA SER A 624 29.26 36.57 -32.30
C SER A 624 30.37 37.50 -32.76
N GLY A 625 31.61 37.20 -32.34
CA GLY A 625 32.81 37.86 -32.85
C GLY A 625 33.22 37.37 -34.25
N PRO A 626 34.29 37.94 -34.83
CA PRO A 626 34.83 37.48 -36.10
C PRO A 626 35.51 36.11 -35.98
N TRP A 627 35.74 35.45 -37.13
CA TRP A 627 36.60 34.27 -37.20
C TRP A 627 38.08 34.69 -37.08
N THR A 628 38.85 33.96 -36.29
CA THR A 628 40.31 34.13 -36.15
C THR A 628 41.04 32.87 -36.63
N LEU A 629 42.09 33.04 -37.44
CA LEU A 629 42.88 31.95 -38.02
C LEU A 629 44.19 31.76 -37.25
N HIS A 630 44.49 30.49 -36.92
CA HIS A 630 45.80 30.03 -36.51
C HIS A 630 46.32 29.07 -37.59
N GLU A 631 47.45 29.41 -38.21
CA GLU A 631 48.08 28.59 -39.24
C GLU A 631 49.36 27.96 -38.70
N GLY A 632 49.47 26.64 -38.85
CA GLY A 632 50.67 25.88 -38.50
C GLY A 632 51.68 25.87 -39.63
N ARG A 633 52.96 25.70 -39.29
CA ARG A 633 54.02 25.45 -40.25
C ARG A 633 54.32 23.96 -40.30
N ILE A 634 54.45 23.39 -41.50
CA ILE A 634 54.92 22.01 -41.67
C ILE A 634 56.38 21.94 -41.19
N ILE A 635 56.65 21.03 -40.25
CA ILE A 635 57.99 20.71 -39.76
C ILE A 635 58.22 19.23 -40.13
N SER A 636 59.31 18.97 -40.84
CA SER A 636 59.72 17.64 -41.34
C SER A 636 60.58 16.89 -40.35
#